data_AF-A0A1S3K8C9-F1
#
_entry.id   AF-A0A1S3K8C9-F1
#
_cell.length_a   1.000
_cell.length_b   1.000
_cell.length_c   1.000
_cell.angle_alpha   90.00
_cell.angle_beta   90.00
_cell.angle_gamma   90.00
#
_symmetry.space_group_name_H-M   'P 1'
#
loop_
_entity.id
_entity.type
_entity.pdbx_description
1 polymer ?
#
loop_
_entity_poly.entity_id
_entity_poly.type
_entity_poly.pdbx_seq_one_letter_code
_entity_poly.pdbx_strand_id
1 'polypeptide(L)'
;MADDKDDGLSDLLDVSKMSAQGAVWYQREITLKAQKRGCHVITQEIQNIPELAKIRVGLAHILIKHTSASLALNESWDPDVRVDSEMMLNRLVPENAPYIHTIEGKDDMPAHFKACLMGSSLTLPITNGKLNIGQWQGVWLCEHRNHGGSRHLVITVQGAPMS
;
A
#
# COMPACT_ATOMS: atom_id res chain seq x y z
N MET A 1 -49.44 -9.06 5.51
CA MET A 1 -48.02 -9.41 5.64
C MET A 1 -47.31 -8.67 4.54
N ALA A 2 -46.71 -7.53 4.87
CA ALA A 2 -45.83 -6.79 3.98
C ALA A 2 -44.41 -7.22 4.35
N ASP A 3 -43.68 -7.77 3.38
CA ASP A 3 -42.23 -7.96 3.46
C ASP A 3 -41.61 -6.62 3.08
N ASP A 4 -41.02 -5.98 4.09
CA ASP A 4 -40.24 -4.77 3.95
C ASP A 4 -38.85 -5.15 3.40
N LYS A 5 -38.51 -4.57 2.25
CA LYS A 5 -37.19 -4.73 1.64
C LYS A 5 -36.25 -3.73 2.30
N ASP A 6 -35.32 -4.26 3.08
CA ASP A 6 -34.16 -3.53 3.61
C ASP A 6 -33.24 -3.15 2.43
N ASP A 7 -33.38 -1.92 1.96
CA ASP A 7 -32.55 -1.29 0.93
C ASP A 7 -31.39 -0.56 1.61
N GLY A 8 -30.24 -1.23 1.71
CA GLY A 8 -28.99 -0.76 2.33
C GLY A 8 -28.30 0.45 1.67
N LEU A 9 -29.06 1.49 1.32
CA LEU A 9 -28.62 2.79 0.82
C LEU A 9 -28.47 3.87 1.91
N SER A 10 -28.70 3.55 3.20
CA SER A 10 -28.84 4.57 4.26
C SER A 10 -27.54 5.14 4.83
N ASP A 11 -26.35 4.64 4.47
CA ASP A 11 -25.09 5.04 5.13
C ASP A 11 -24.14 5.86 4.24
N LEU A 12 -24.67 6.56 3.24
CA LEU A 12 -23.91 7.63 2.58
C LEU A 12 -23.69 8.77 3.57
N LEU A 13 -22.44 8.91 4.06
CA LEU A 13 -22.03 10.03 4.90
C LEU A 13 -22.30 11.35 4.17
N ASP A 14 -23.37 12.04 4.57
CA ASP A 14 -23.75 13.36 4.06
C ASP A 14 -22.72 14.42 4.48
N VAL A 15 -21.74 14.61 3.60
CA VAL A 15 -20.66 15.59 3.75
C VAL A 15 -21.15 17.05 3.78
N SER A 16 -22.41 17.33 3.42
CA SER A 16 -22.96 18.68 3.41
C SER A 16 -23.30 19.22 4.81
N LYS A 17 -23.47 18.34 5.80
CA LYS A 17 -23.82 18.71 7.19
C LYS A 17 -22.61 18.99 8.10
N MET A 18 -21.40 19.03 7.54
CA MET A 18 -20.16 19.04 8.31
C MET A 18 -19.58 20.44 8.36
N SER A 19 -19.22 20.91 9.56
CA SER A 19 -18.66 22.25 9.78
C SER A 19 -17.49 22.52 8.83
N ALA A 20 -17.41 23.76 8.34
CA ALA A 20 -16.45 24.22 7.33
C ALA A 20 -15.00 24.28 7.82
N GLN A 21 -14.50 23.24 8.49
CA GLN A 21 -13.07 22.99 8.57
C GLN A 21 -12.62 22.49 7.19
N GLY A 22 -11.83 23.31 6.50
CA GLY A 22 -11.23 22.93 5.22
C GLY A 22 -10.41 21.64 5.32
N ALA A 23 -10.14 21.01 4.18
CA ALA A 23 -9.32 19.80 4.12
C ALA A 23 -7.94 20.05 4.76
N VAL A 24 -7.50 19.13 5.62
CA VAL A 24 -6.17 19.14 6.23
C VAL A 24 -5.24 18.21 5.47
N TRP A 25 -3.95 18.54 5.48
CA TRP A 25 -2.90 17.77 4.82
C TRP A 25 -1.79 17.47 5.81
N TYR A 26 -1.34 16.22 5.84
CA TYR A 26 -0.18 15.79 6.59
C TYR A 26 0.75 14.97 5.68
N GLN A 27 2.05 15.09 5.90
CA GLN A 27 3.04 14.26 5.21
C GLN A 27 4.05 13.73 6.21
N ARG A 28 4.39 12.45 6.09
CA ARG A 28 5.34 11.77 6.95
C ARG A 28 6.23 10.85 6.13
N GLU A 29 7.53 10.89 6.40
CA GLU A 29 8.44 9.84 5.94
C GLU A 29 8.57 8.75 7.01
N ILE A 30 8.54 7.49 6.58
CA ILE A 30 8.87 6.34 7.43
C ILE A 30 9.92 5.46 6.76
N THR A 31 10.74 4.80 7.58
CA THR A 31 11.74 3.83 7.12
C THR A 31 11.32 2.44 7.56
N LEU A 32 11.11 1.56 6.59
CA LEU A 32 10.89 0.14 6.80
C LEU A 32 12.24 -0.56 7.03
N LYS A 33 12.23 -1.54 7.93
CA LYS A 33 13.39 -2.42 8.12
C LYS A 33 13.68 -3.19 6.83
N ALA A 34 14.96 -3.49 6.62
CA ALA A 34 15.37 -4.31 5.50
C ALA A 34 14.66 -5.67 5.51
N GLN A 35 14.19 -6.09 4.34
CA GLN A 35 13.58 -7.39 4.13
C GLN A 35 14.41 -8.20 3.15
N LYS A 36 14.32 -9.53 3.26
CA LYS A 36 14.77 -10.42 2.19
C LYS A 36 13.84 -10.27 0.98
N ARG A 37 14.26 -10.76 -0.18
CA ARG A 37 13.36 -10.87 -1.34
C ARG A 37 12.03 -11.54 -0.98
N GLY A 38 10.95 -10.99 -1.52
CA GLY A 38 9.60 -11.54 -1.38
C GLY A 38 8.55 -10.46 -1.11
N CYS A 39 7.32 -10.90 -0.89
CA CYS A 39 6.20 -10.05 -0.48
C CYS A 39 6.02 -10.09 1.05
N HIS A 40 5.97 -8.91 1.67
CA HIS A 40 5.92 -8.72 3.13
C HIS A 40 4.77 -7.80 3.50
N VAL A 41 3.94 -8.20 4.47
CA VAL A 41 2.85 -7.35 4.96
C VAL A 41 3.43 -6.22 5.80
N ILE A 42 3.08 -4.97 5.45
CA ILE A 42 3.53 -3.73 6.13
C ILE A 42 2.36 -2.85 6.57
N THR A 43 1.15 -3.42 6.64
CA THR A 43 -0.08 -2.68 6.98
C THR A 43 0.05 -1.95 8.31
N GLN A 44 0.68 -2.57 9.31
CA GLN A 44 0.77 -2.02 10.66
C GLN A 44 1.71 -0.81 10.71
N GLU A 45 2.82 -0.84 9.97
CA GLU A 45 3.77 0.27 9.85
C GLU A 45 3.09 1.53 9.29
N ILE A 46 2.14 1.35 8.37
CA ILE A 46 1.35 2.44 7.80
C ILE A 46 0.24 2.87 8.76
N GLN A 47 -0.49 1.92 9.36
CA GLN A 47 -1.59 2.23 10.30
C GLN A 47 -1.12 2.91 11.59
N ASN A 48 0.15 2.72 11.98
CA ASN A 48 0.71 3.31 13.19
C ASN A 48 1.04 4.81 13.07
N ILE A 49 0.88 5.44 11.90
CA ILE A 49 1.12 6.88 11.81
C ILE A 49 -0.02 7.65 12.51
N PRO A 50 0.27 8.58 13.43
CA PRO A 50 -0.75 9.28 14.21
C PRO A 50 -1.62 10.24 13.38
N GLU A 51 -1.19 10.61 12.18
CA GLU A 51 -1.93 11.48 11.27
C GLU A 51 -3.22 10.84 10.77
N LEU A 52 -3.28 9.51 10.64
CA LEU A 52 -4.49 8.82 10.21
C LEU A 52 -5.64 9.13 11.17
N ALA A 53 -5.40 9.03 12.48
CA ALA A 53 -6.39 9.29 13.53
C ALA A 53 -6.94 10.74 13.53
N LYS A 54 -6.32 11.67 12.81
CA LYS A 54 -6.79 13.05 12.66
C LYS A 54 -7.76 13.24 11.49
N ILE A 55 -7.93 12.23 10.65
CA ILE A 55 -8.80 12.27 9.46
C ILE A 55 -10.05 11.45 9.71
N ARG A 56 -11.21 12.09 9.51
CA ARG A 56 -12.50 11.42 9.59
C ARG A 56 -12.88 10.77 8.25
N VAL A 57 -12.70 11.47 7.14
CA VAL A 57 -12.89 10.94 5.77
C VAL A 57 -11.81 11.54 4.88
N GLY A 58 -11.08 10.71 4.13
CA GLY A 58 -9.99 11.19 3.29
C GLY A 58 -9.25 10.09 2.54
N LEU A 59 -8.02 10.39 2.12
CA LEU A 59 -7.12 9.50 1.40
C LEU A 59 -5.73 9.47 2.06
N ALA A 60 -5.12 8.30 2.08
CA ALA A 60 -3.70 8.08 2.34
C ALA A 60 -3.00 7.68 1.03
N HIS A 61 -2.14 8.55 0.53
CA HIS A 61 -1.23 8.23 -0.57
C HIS A 61 0.12 7.78 0.00
N ILE A 62 0.57 6.59 -0.39
CA ILE A 62 1.80 5.95 0.10
C ILE A 62 2.71 5.74 -1.11
N LEU A 63 3.86 6.39 -1.14
CA LEU A 63 4.88 6.26 -2.18
C LEU A 63 6.12 5.60 -1.61
N ILE A 64 6.64 4.55 -2.26
CA ILE A 64 7.98 4.04 -1.99
C ILE A 64 9.03 4.82 -2.79
N LYS A 65 10.03 5.38 -2.12
CA LYS A 65 11.14 6.15 -2.74
C LYS A 65 12.25 5.24 -3.26
N HIS A 66 11.89 4.15 -3.94
CA HIS A 66 12.81 3.14 -4.43
C HIS A 66 12.36 2.63 -5.80
N THR A 67 13.33 2.34 -6.67
CA THR A 67 13.09 1.89 -8.04
C THR A 67 13.19 0.37 -8.19
N SER A 68 13.60 -0.35 -7.14
CA SER A 68 13.81 -1.81 -7.13
C SER A 68 12.93 -2.55 -6.11
N ALA A 69 11.91 -1.86 -5.60
CA ALA A 69 10.87 -2.41 -4.72
C ALA A 69 9.54 -1.74 -5.05
N SER A 70 8.42 -2.40 -4.74
CA SER A 70 7.07 -1.91 -5.05
C SER A 70 6.11 -2.07 -3.88
N LEU A 71 4.93 -1.47 -4.03
CA LEU A 71 3.82 -1.64 -3.11
C LEU A 71 2.66 -2.37 -3.79
N ALA A 72 1.91 -3.15 -3.02
CA ALA A 72 0.69 -3.79 -3.49
C ALA A 72 -0.37 -3.78 -2.39
N LEU A 73 -1.65 -3.79 -2.78
CA LEU A 73 -2.77 -4.06 -1.90
C LEU A 73 -3.34 -5.42 -2.29
N ASN A 74 -3.17 -6.43 -1.44
CA ASN A 74 -3.56 -7.80 -1.77
C ASN A 74 -3.87 -8.60 -0.48
N GLU A 75 -4.20 -9.88 -0.61
CA GLU A 75 -4.60 -10.73 0.51
C GLU A 75 -3.55 -10.76 1.65
N SER A 76 -3.94 -10.60 2.91
CA SER A 76 -3.00 -10.66 4.05
C SER A 76 -3.33 -11.73 5.08
N TRP A 77 -4.14 -12.71 4.70
CA TRP A 77 -4.53 -13.82 5.57
C TRP A 77 -3.66 -15.06 5.34
N ASP A 78 -3.65 -15.58 4.12
CA ASP A 78 -2.88 -16.76 3.77
C ASP A 78 -1.44 -16.38 3.36
N PRO A 79 -0.39 -16.87 4.07
CA PRO A 79 0.99 -16.61 3.69
C PRO A 79 1.38 -17.18 2.32
N ASP A 80 0.69 -18.22 1.81
CA ASP A 80 1.02 -18.87 0.54
C ASP A 80 0.80 -17.93 -0.65
N VAL A 81 -0.17 -17.02 -0.57
CA VAL A 81 -0.42 -16.00 -1.61
C VAL A 81 0.83 -15.14 -1.85
N ARG A 82 1.60 -14.84 -0.80
CA ARG A 82 2.85 -14.06 -0.92
C ARG A 82 3.99 -14.88 -1.53
N VAL A 83 4.02 -16.19 -1.25
CA VAL A 83 4.99 -17.13 -1.85
C VAL A 83 4.72 -17.30 -3.34
N ASP A 84 3.46 -17.55 -3.70
CA ASP A 84 3.04 -17.73 -5.09
C ASP A 84 3.20 -16.45 -5.91
N SER A 85 2.92 -15.28 -5.31
CA SER A 85 3.16 -13.98 -5.95
C SER A 85 4.64 -13.80 -6.29
N GLU A 86 5.55 -14.08 -5.36
CA GLU A 86 6.99 -13.99 -5.60
C GLU A 86 7.46 -15.01 -6.64
N MET A 87 6.96 -16.25 -6.59
CA MET A 87 7.22 -17.26 -7.61
C MET A 87 6.81 -16.77 -8.99
N MET A 88 5.60 -16.21 -9.12
CA MET A 88 5.08 -15.72 -10.40
C MET A 88 5.90 -14.54 -10.92
N LEU A 89 6.29 -13.59 -10.05
CA LEU A 89 7.15 -12.48 -10.43
C LEU A 89 8.50 -12.96 -10.97
N ASN A 90 9.10 -13.98 -10.35
CA ASN A 90 10.36 -14.58 -10.83
C ASN A 90 10.19 -15.34 -12.15
N ARG A 91 9.00 -15.90 -12.42
CA ARG A 91 8.70 -16.54 -13.70
C ARG A 91 8.49 -15.52 -14.82
N LEU A 92 7.80 -14.42 -14.54
CA LEU A 92 7.52 -13.35 -15.50
C LEU A 92 8.76 -12.51 -15.82
N VAL A 93 9.61 -12.29 -14.82
CA VAL A 93 10.81 -11.44 -14.91
C VAL A 93 12.01 -12.22 -14.37
N PRO A 94 12.52 -13.20 -15.13
CA PRO A 94 13.55 -14.12 -14.65
C PRO A 94 14.93 -13.45 -14.63
N GLU A 95 15.74 -13.69 -13.60
CA GLU A 95 17.07 -13.09 -13.43
C GLU A 95 18.09 -13.49 -14.50
N ASN A 96 17.92 -14.65 -15.11
CA ASN A 96 18.84 -15.19 -16.11
C ASN A 96 18.49 -14.75 -17.53
N ALA A 97 17.51 -13.87 -17.71
CA ALA A 97 17.26 -13.24 -19.01
C ALA A 97 18.44 -12.32 -19.40
N PRO A 98 18.68 -12.10 -20.70
CA PRO A 98 19.83 -11.34 -21.20
C PRO A 98 19.62 -9.83 -21.05
N TYR A 99 19.48 -9.34 -19.82
CA TYR A 99 19.38 -7.90 -19.56
C TYR A 99 20.71 -7.18 -19.82
N ILE A 100 20.61 -5.95 -20.33
CA ILE A 100 21.77 -5.08 -20.55
C ILE A 100 22.24 -4.47 -19.22
N HIS A 101 21.30 -4.11 -18.33
CA HIS A 101 21.59 -3.49 -17.05
C HIS A 101 21.84 -4.57 -15.98
N THR A 102 23.09 -4.71 -15.55
CA THR A 102 23.50 -5.75 -14.57
C THR A 102 24.55 -5.24 -13.59
N ILE A 103 24.64 -3.92 -13.39
CA ILE A 103 25.76 -3.29 -12.69
C ILE A 103 25.76 -3.69 -11.21
N GLU A 104 24.59 -3.91 -10.62
CA GLU A 104 24.43 -4.28 -9.21
C GLU A 104 24.11 -5.77 -8.99
N GLY A 105 24.37 -6.62 -10.00
CA GLY A 105 24.19 -8.07 -9.92
C GLY A 105 23.01 -8.59 -10.76
N LYS A 106 22.75 -9.91 -10.63
CA LYS A 106 21.76 -10.62 -11.47
C LYS A 106 20.32 -10.19 -11.21
N ASP A 107 20.03 -9.65 -10.04
CA ASP A 107 18.70 -9.22 -9.64
C ASP A 107 18.41 -7.73 -9.87
N ASP A 108 19.38 -7.00 -10.43
CA ASP A 108 19.33 -5.55 -10.62
C ASP A 108 18.20 -5.12 -11.57
N MET A 109 18.35 -5.38 -12.86
CA MET A 109 17.31 -5.06 -13.85
C MET A 109 15.97 -5.79 -13.63
N PRO A 110 15.93 -7.08 -13.27
CA PRO A 110 14.66 -7.73 -12.93
C PRO A 110 13.88 -6.98 -11.84
N ALA A 111 14.57 -6.51 -10.80
CA ALA A 111 13.92 -5.77 -9.72
C ALA A 111 13.33 -4.44 -10.19
N HIS A 112 14.03 -3.72 -11.06
CA HIS A 112 13.50 -2.50 -11.67
C HIS A 112 12.24 -2.77 -12.49
N PHE A 113 12.25 -3.82 -13.32
CA PHE A 113 11.09 -4.13 -14.15
C PHE A 113 9.90 -4.61 -13.33
N LYS A 114 10.11 -5.47 -12.33
CA LYS A 114 9.07 -5.89 -11.38
C LYS A 114 8.48 -4.69 -10.64
N ALA A 115 9.30 -3.71 -10.26
CA ALA A 115 8.82 -2.49 -9.63
C ALA A 115 7.93 -1.65 -10.56
N CYS A 116 8.29 -1.53 -11.85
CA CYS A 116 7.43 -0.90 -12.86
C CYS A 116 6.10 -1.64 -13.07
N LEU A 117 6.13 -2.98 -13.06
CA LEU A 117 4.94 -3.81 -13.26
C LEU A 117 3.94 -3.68 -12.11
N MET A 118 4.44 -3.68 -10.87
CA MET A 118 3.61 -3.66 -9.66
C MET A 118 3.20 -2.24 -9.24
N GLY A 119 4.06 -1.24 -9.48
CA GLY A 119 3.83 0.15 -9.13
C GLY A 119 4.49 0.57 -7.80
N SER A 120 4.88 1.84 -7.72
CA SER A 120 5.59 2.41 -6.57
C SER A 120 4.68 3.06 -5.53
N SER A 121 3.36 3.08 -5.74
CA SER A 121 2.46 3.79 -4.85
C SER A 121 1.08 3.17 -4.71
N LEU A 122 0.45 3.44 -3.56
CA LEU A 122 -0.96 3.13 -3.29
C LEU A 122 -1.68 4.41 -2.87
N THR A 123 -2.96 4.51 -3.20
CA THR A 123 -3.86 5.54 -2.66
C THR A 123 -5.05 4.82 -2.04
N LEU A 124 -5.16 4.89 -0.71
CA LEU A 124 -6.11 4.14 0.09
C LEU A 124 -7.10 5.09 0.78
N PRO A 125 -8.40 4.77 0.84
CA PRO A 125 -9.36 5.60 1.54
C PRO A 125 -9.16 5.51 3.06
N ILE A 126 -9.54 6.59 3.76
CA ILE A 126 -9.53 6.69 5.22
C ILE A 126 -10.96 6.91 5.70
N THR A 127 -11.36 6.20 6.74
CA THR A 127 -12.63 6.39 7.44
C THR A 127 -12.40 6.28 8.95
N ASN A 128 -12.83 7.31 9.68
CA ASN A 128 -12.75 7.41 11.14
C ASN A 128 -11.37 7.03 11.70
N GLY A 129 -10.33 7.64 11.14
CA GLY A 129 -8.97 7.47 11.63
C GLY A 129 -8.25 6.21 11.14
N LYS A 130 -8.88 5.39 10.28
CA LYS A 130 -8.35 4.10 9.84
C LYS A 130 -8.34 3.98 8.33
N LEU A 131 -7.40 3.19 7.79
CA LEU A 131 -7.45 2.78 6.39
C LEU A 131 -8.74 1.96 6.17
N ASN A 132 -9.53 2.33 5.18
CA ASN A 132 -10.77 1.67 4.80
C ASN A 132 -10.50 0.69 3.64
N ILE A 133 -9.86 -0.42 3.97
CA ILE A 133 -9.53 -1.51 3.03
C ILE A 133 -10.35 -2.75 3.36
N GLY A 134 -10.52 -3.67 2.40
CA GLY A 134 -11.30 -4.88 2.59
C GLY A 134 -10.72 -5.78 3.70
N GLN A 135 -11.57 -6.62 4.31
CA GLN A 135 -11.21 -7.49 5.44
C GLN A 135 -9.95 -8.33 5.19
N TRP A 136 -9.77 -8.79 3.96
CA TRP A 136 -8.62 -9.61 3.57
C TRP A 136 -7.47 -8.81 2.98
N GLN A 137 -7.62 -7.51 2.75
CA GLN A 137 -6.59 -6.69 2.13
C GLN A 137 -5.57 -6.22 3.16
N GLY A 138 -4.29 -6.35 2.81
CA GLY A 138 -3.17 -5.73 3.49
C GLY A 138 -2.24 -5.05 2.50
N VAL A 139 -1.50 -4.06 3.00
CA VAL A 139 -0.47 -3.40 2.23
C VAL A 139 0.79 -4.24 2.28
N TRP A 140 1.36 -4.53 1.12
CA TRP A 140 2.59 -5.28 0.98
C TRP A 140 3.75 -4.39 0.55
N LEU A 141 4.93 -4.65 1.10
CA LEU A 141 6.22 -4.36 0.47
C LEU A 141 6.60 -5.57 -0.38
N CYS A 142 6.74 -5.37 -1.69
CA CYS A 142 7.36 -6.36 -2.57
C CYS A 142 8.84 -6.00 -2.75
N GLU A 143 9.70 -6.72 -2.03
CA GLU A 143 11.15 -6.58 -2.12
C GLU A 143 11.68 -7.48 -3.24
N HIS A 144 12.19 -6.87 -4.31
CA HIS A 144 12.63 -7.62 -5.50
C HIS A 144 14.12 -7.95 -5.47
N ARG A 145 14.92 -7.28 -4.63
CA ARG A 145 16.36 -7.54 -4.47
C ARG A 145 16.59 -8.57 -3.37
N ASN A 146 17.62 -9.39 -3.54
CA ASN A 146 18.08 -10.31 -2.50
C ASN A 146 18.60 -9.54 -1.27
N HIS A 147 19.23 -8.38 -1.52
CA HIS A 147 19.81 -7.51 -0.49
C HIS A 147 19.41 -6.04 -0.74
N GLY A 148 18.12 -5.73 -0.65
CA GLY A 148 17.58 -4.38 -0.95
C GLY A 148 17.81 -3.31 0.12
N GLY A 149 18.24 -3.70 1.32
CA GLY A 149 18.41 -2.79 2.45
C GLY A 149 17.07 -2.23 2.97
N SER A 150 17.14 -1.17 3.78
CA SER A 150 15.95 -0.49 4.31
C SER A 150 15.22 0.26 3.20
N ARG A 151 13.88 0.33 3.29
CA ARG A 151 13.04 1.03 2.30
C ARG A 151 12.41 2.27 2.93
N HIS A 152 12.21 3.31 2.13
CA HIS A 152 11.69 4.60 2.58
C HIS A 152 10.34 4.85 1.92
N LEU A 153 9.35 5.19 2.73
CA LEU A 153 8.01 5.56 2.28
C LEU A 153 7.76 7.04 2.59
N VAL A 154 7.10 7.74 1.69
CA VAL A 154 6.39 9.01 1.98
C VAL A 154 4.91 8.70 2.03
N ILE A 155 4.27 9.06 3.13
CA ILE A 155 2.83 8.92 3.32
C ILE A 155 2.24 10.31 3.41
N THR A 156 1.37 10.65 2.46
CA THR A 156 0.58 11.89 2.45
C THR A 156 -0.86 11.55 2.81
N VAL A 157 -1.37 12.15 3.87
CA VAL A 157 -2.72 11.95 4.39
C VAL A 157 -3.49 13.25 4.22
N GLN A 158 -4.66 13.19 3.60
CA GLN A 158 -5.47 14.38 3.36
C GLN A 158 -6.96 14.08 3.43
N GLY A 159 -7.74 15.03 3.94
CA GLY A 159 -9.19 14.89 4.03
C GLY A 159 -9.83 15.80 5.05
N ALA A 160 -11.09 15.51 5.36
CA ALA A 160 -11.84 16.22 6.39
C ALA A 160 -11.33 15.82 7.78
N PRO A 161 -11.00 16.79 8.66
CA PRO A 161 -10.46 16.48 9.97
C PRO A 161 -11.49 15.82 10.88
N MET A 162 -10.99 15.16 11.93
CA MET A 162 -11.79 14.75 13.08
C MET A 162 -12.33 16.00 13.79
N SER A 163 -13.62 15.99 14.13
CA SER A 163 -14.28 17.05 14.91
C SER A 163 -13.84 17.05 16.36
#